data_AF-A0A7Y4X8S1-F1
#
_entry.id   AF-A0A7Y4X8S1-F1
#
_cell.length_a   1.000
_cell.length_b   1.000
_cell.length_c   1.000
_cell.angle_alpha   90.00
_cell.angle_beta   90.00
_cell.angle_gamma   90.00
#
_symmetry.space_group_name_H-M   'P 1'
#
loop_
_entity.id
_entity.type
_entity.pdbx_description
1 polymer ?
#
loop_
_entity_poly.entity_id
_entity_poly.type
_entity_poly.pdbx_seq_one_letter_code
_entity_poly.pdbx_strand_id
1 'polypeptide(L)'
;HLPREWARARVNALLREMDLNGEREETINEIIRLSQKYRFVTPYTAFLAAPRALLRPRVIQPGDPVIRIKTDPAITAVTAVLPFGETLPLHFITSAGVWQTRFLAPAWLPDGAYRCRILLTDREGRAYQEEKSFVIDSHAPRLTVNAMPRVTAGSELPIRVTADGDTTRLTAKLYGAAPVTLTWSSEAKANVGTLRVPAGLSAGSYRLTVTAEDAAHNQSQIETLVQVLGR
;
A
#
# COMPACT_ATOMS: atom_id res chain seq x y z
N HIS A 1 18.51 11.44 -38.24
CA HIS A 1 17.82 10.14 -38.33
C HIS A 1 18.77 8.94 -38.42
N LEU A 2 19.89 9.01 -39.16
CA LEU A 2 20.87 7.92 -39.30
C LEU A 2 21.35 7.22 -37.99
N PRO A 3 21.61 7.92 -36.86
CA PRO A 3 22.20 7.27 -35.68
C PRO A 3 21.31 6.21 -35.00
N ARG A 4 19.98 6.41 -35.02
CA ARG A 4 19.03 5.48 -34.40
C ARG A 4 18.77 4.26 -35.28
N GLU A 5 18.73 4.45 -36.59
CA GLU A 5 18.59 3.33 -37.54
C GLU A 5 19.84 2.45 -37.55
N TRP A 6 21.03 3.04 -37.50
CA TRP A 6 22.27 2.30 -37.31
C TRP A 6 22.23 1.48 -36.02
N ALA A 7 21.83 2.08 -34.90
CA ALA A 7 21.78 1.39 -33.62
C ALA A 7 20.79 0.22 -33.62
N ARG A 8 19.65 0.37 -34.32
CA ARG A 8 18.65 -0.70 -34.49
C ARG A 8 19.18 -1.82 -35.37
N ALA A 9 19.86 -1.49 -36.46
CA ALA A 9 20.51 -2.47 -37.34
C ALA A 9 21.63 -3.23 -36.61
N ARG A 10 22.44 -2.52 -35.80
CA ARG A 10 23.49 -3.11 -34.96
C ARG A 10 22.90 -4.09 -33.95
N VAL A 11 21.87 -3.68 -33.21
CA VAL A 11 21.20 -4.59 -32.26
C VAL A 11 20.60 -5.80 -32.97
N ASN A 12 19.94 -5.63 -34.13
CA ASN A 12 19.41 -6.76 -34.89
C ASN A 12 20.52 -7.72 -35.36
N ALA A 13 21.71 -7.21 -35.70
CA ALA A 13 22.85 -8.04 -36.05
C ALA A 13 23.38 -8.82 -34.83
N LEU A 14 23.49 -8.16 -33.68
CA LEU A 14 23.93 -8.79 -32.43
C LEU A 14 22.95 -9.88 -31.96
N LEU A 15 21.64 -9.65 -32.08
CA LEU A 15 20.62 -10.66 -31.77
C LEU A 15 20.76 -11.90 -32.67
N ARG A 16 20.91 -11.70 -33.99
CA ARG A 16 21.14 -12.81 -34.93
C ARG A 16 22.42 -13.59 -34.63
N GLU A 17 23.47 -12.90 -34.19
CA GLU A 17 24.73 -13.55 -33.81
C GLU A 17 24.54 -14.43 -32.57
N MET A 18 23.77 -13.97 -31.58
CA MET A 18 23.46 -14.72 -30.37
C MET A 18 22.58 -15.95 -30.65
N ASP A 19 21.64 -15.86 -31.60
CA ASP A 19 20.81 -17.00 -32.02
C ASP A 19 21.66 -18.13 -32.61
N LEU A 20 22.80 -17.80 -33.25
CA LEU A 20 23.69 -18.75 -33.91
C LEU A 20 24.80 -19.28 -32.99
N ASN A 21 25.36 -18.42 -32.14
CA ASN A 21 26.58 -18.71 -31.38
C ASN A 21 26.38 -18.78 -29.86
N GLY A 22 25.14 -18.60 -29.40
CA GLY A 22 24.79 -18.54 -27.98
C GLY A 22 24.96 -17.15 -27.37
N GLU A 23 24.38 -16.98 -26.17
CA GLU A 23 24.37 -15.70 -25.47
C GLU A 23 25.74 -15.38 -24.85
N ARG A 24 26.23 -14.15 -25.05
CA ARG A 24 27.46 -13.63 -24.43
C ARG A 24 27.16 -12.34 -23.68
N GLU A 25 27.66 -12.21 -22.44
CA GLU A 25 27.42 -11.04 -21.58
C GLU A 25 27.84 -9.72 -22.23
N GLU A 26 28.94 -9.71 -22.97
CA GLU A 26 29.45 -8.53 -23.69
C GLU A 26 28.42 -8.02 -24.71
N THR A 27 27.82 -8.94 -25.46
CA THR A 27 26.82 -8.64 -26.49
C THR A 27 25.52 -8.15 -25.85
N ILE A 28 25.08 -8.78 -24.75
CA ILE A 28 23.93 -8.33 -23.97
C ILE A 28 24.15 -6.89 -23.47
N ASN A 29 25.32 -6.61 -22.91
CA ASN A 29 25.66 -5.27 -22.41
C ASN A 29 25.71 -4.22 -23.53
N GLU A 30 26.21 -4.57 -24.72
CA GLU A 30 26.18 -3.69 -25.89
C GLU A 30 24.72 -3.41 -26.32
N ILE A 31 23.88 -4.44 -26.38
CA ILE A 31 22.46 -4.33 -26.70
C ILE A 31 21.76 -3.41 -25.68
N ILE A 32 22.01 -3.59 -24.38
CA ILE A 32 21.45 -2.74 -23.31
C ILE A 32 21.91 -1.30 -23.48
N ARG A 33 23.20 -1.06 -23.68
CA ARG A 33 23.77 0.28 -23.86
C ARG A 33 23.19 1.00 -25.09
N LEU A 34 23.07 0.30 -26.23
CA LEU A 34 22.51 0.87 -27.45
C LEU A 34 21.01 1.14 -27.30
N SER A 35 20.28 0.20 -26.71
CA SER A 35 18.85 0.35 -26.40
C SER A 35 18.59 1.56 -25.48
N GLN A 36 19.37 1.72 -24.41
CA GLN A 36 19.27 2.86 -23.49
C GLN A 36 19.63 4.19 -24.16
N LYS A 37 20.76 4.21 -24.90
CA LYS A 37 21.25 5.43 -25.58
C LYS A 37 20.30 5.93 -26.65
N TYR A 38 19.70 5.03 -27.43
CA TYR A 38 18.88 5.37 -28.59
C TYR A 38 17.38 5.07 -28.40
N ARG A 39 17.00 4.71 -27.15
CA ARG A 39 15.63 4.56 -26.66
C ARG A 39 14.75 3.65 -27.53
N PHE A 40 15.16 2.41 -27.74
CA PHE A 40 14.35 1.38 -28.41
C PHE A 40 14.41 0.05 -27.65
N VAL A 41 13.34 -0.73 -27.70
CA VAL A 41 13.18 -1.96 -26.90
C VAL A 41 13.83 -3.15 -27.58
N THR A 42 14.41 -4.04 -26.78
CA THR A 42 15.03 -5.32 -27.18
C THR A 42 14.60 -6.39 -26.16
N PRO A 43 14.71 -7.70 -26.45
CA PRO A 43 14.37 -8.74 -25.49
C PRO A 43 15.08 -8.57 -24.13
N TYR A 44 16.35 -8.15 -24.14
CA TYR A 44 17.16 -7.92 -22.94
C TYR A 44 16.91 -6.57 -22.24
N THR A 45 16.21 -5.66 -22.90
CA THR A 45 15.82 -4.37 -22.32
C THR A 45 14.32 -4.23 -22.16
N ALA A 46 13.52 -5.24 -22.51
CA ALA A 46 12.08 -5.22 -22.27
C ALA A 46 11.77 -4.97 -20.77
N PHE A 47 12.61 -5.50 -19.88
CA PHE A 47 12.53 -5.26 -18.43
C PHE A 47 13.03 -3.88 -17.97
N LEU A 48 13.83 -3.19 -18.80
CA LEU A 48 14.44 -1.88 -18.52
C LEU A 48 13.77 -0.71 -19.28
N ALA A 49 13.01 -1.00 -20.34
CA ALA A 49 12.56 -0.01 -21.31
C ALA A 49 11.12 0.48 -21.09
N ALA A 50 10.36 -0.19 -20.20
CA ALA A 50 9.05 0.26 -19.77
C ALA A 50 9.15 0.90 -18.37
N PRO A 51 8.78 2.18 -18.21
CA PRO A 51 8.75 2.84 -16.91
C PRO A 51 7.76 2.12 -15.99
N ARG A 52 8.24 1.70 -14.81
CA ARG A 52 7.41 0.95 -13.86
C ARG A 52 6.46 1.88 -13.12
N ALA A 53 5.20 1.48 -12.99
CA ALA A 53 4.23 2.16 -12.14
C ALA A 53 4.10 1.41 -10.80
N LEU A 54 4.33 2.12 -9.69
CA LEU A 54 4.05 1.61 -8.36
C LEU A 54 2.72 2.20 -7.86
N LEU A 55 1.67 1.37 -7.87
CA LEU A 55 0.35 1.72 -7.35
C LEU A 55 0.33 1.66 -5.81
N ARG A 56 -0.16 2.71 -5.17
CA ARG A 56 -0.43 2.80 -3.73
C ARG A 56 -1.68 3.66 -3.44
N PRO A 57 -2.42 3.36 -2.37
CA PRO A 57 -2.42 2.10 -1.61
C PRO A 57 -2.91 0.91 -2.47
N ARG A 58 -2.69 -0.32 -1.99
CA ARG A 58 -3.12 -1.55 -2.68
C ARG A 58 -4.42 -2.13 -2.14
N VAL A 59 -4.82 -1.73 -0.95
CA VAL A 59 -6.09 -2.09 -0.33
C VAL A 59 -6.78 -0.76 -0.04
N ILE A 60 -8.05 -0.65 -0.39
CA ILE A 60 -8.83 0.58 -0.31
C ILE A 60 -10.27 0.31 0.08
N GLN A 61 -10.85 1.29 0.77
CA GLN A 61 -12.29 1.36 1.00
C GLN A 61 -13.07 1.72 -0.28
N PRO A 62 -14.33 1.27 -0.38
CA PRO A 62 -15.31 1.89 -1.28
C PRO A 62 -15.51 3.39 -0.98
N GLY A 63 -16.17 4.11 -1.88
CA GLY A 63 -16.40 5.55 -1.73
C GLY A 63 -15.43 6.35 -2.59
N ASP A 64 -14.58 7.18 -1.97
CA ASP A 64 -13.70 8.10 -2.71
C ASP A 64 -12.20 7.87 -2.39
N PRO A 65 -11.63 6.72 -2.77
CA PRO A 65 -10.22 6.41 -2.58
C PRO A 65 -9.28 7.28 -3.44
N VAL A 66 -8.01 7.33 -3.02
CA VAL A 66 -6.93 7.97 -3.77
C VAL A 66 -6.08 6.91 -4.46
N ILE A 67 -5.80 7.10 -5.74
CA ILE A 67 -4.75 6.36 -6.45
C ILE A 67 -3.49 7.21 -6.48
N ARG A 68 -2.37 6.66 -6.00
CA ARG A 68 -1.04 7.24 -6.14
C ARG A 68 -0.15 6.33 -6.96
N ILE A 69 0.52 6.89 -7.95
CA ILE A 69 1.44 6.17 -8.83
C ILE A 69 2.80 6.84 -8.79
N LYS A 70 3.80 6.09 -8.34
CA LYS A 70 5.21 6.47 -8.53
C LYS A 70 5.72 5.83 -9.81
N THR A 71 6.37 6.60 -10.67
CA THR A 71 6.96 6.11 -11.92
C THR A 71 8.23 6.87 -12.25
N ASP A 72 8.85 6.54 -13.38
CA ASP A 72 10.08 7.15 -13.86
C ASP A 72 9.89 8.67 -14.10
N PRO A 73 10.85 9.54 -13.72
CA PRO A 73 10.81 10.98 -14.00
C PRO A 73 10.75 11.36 -15.49
N ALA A 74 10.98 10.42 -16.41
CA ALA A 74 10.78 10.57 -17.85
C ALA A 74 9.30 10.65 -18.27
N ILE A 75 8.39 10.15 -17.43
CA ILE A 75 6.95 10.17 -17.69
C ILE A 75 6.38 11.57 -17.47
N THR A 76 5.56 12.03 -18.43
CA THR A 76 4.93 13.36 -18.46
C THR A 76 3.41 13.31 -18.40
N ALA A 77 2.79 12.16 -18.63
CA ALA A 77 1.37 11.96 -18.41
C ALA A 77 1.09 10.54 -17.91
N VAL A 78 0.10 10.42 -17.03
CA VAL A 78 -0.36 9.14 -16.49
C VAL A 78 -1.89 9.14 -16.50
N THR A 79 -2.47 8.07 -17.03
CA THR A 79 -3.90 7.84 -17.06
C THR A 79 -4.21 6.46 -16.48
N ALA A 80 -5.15 6.36 -15.55
CA ALA A 80 -5.64 5.09 -15.02
C ALA A 80 -6.97 4.72 -15.69
N VAL A 81 -7.07 3.49 -16.18
CA VAL A 81 -8.33 2.88 -16.64
C VAL A 81 -8.77 1.88 -15.59
N LEU A 82 -9.89 2.18 -14.94
CA LEU A 82 -10.46 1.40 -13.85
C LEU A 82 -11.27 0.21 -14.39
N PRO A 83 -11.42 -0.86 -13.59
CA PRO A 83 -12.13 -2.08 -14.01
C PRO A 83 -13.61 -1.85 -14.36
N PHE A 84 -14.21 -0.78 -13.87
CA PHE A 84 -15.60 -0.38 -14.13
C PHE A 84 -15.73 0.65 -15.27
N GLY A 85 -14.68 0.84 -16.07
CA GLY A 85 -14.74 1.60 -17.33
C GLY A 85 -14.34 3.07 -17.24
N GLU A 86 -14.24 3.65 -16.03
CA GLU A 86 -13.74 5.02 -15.86
C GLU A 86 -12.27 5.14 -16.29
N THR A 87 -11.97 6.23 -17.00
CA THR A 87 -10.61 6.57 -17.44
C THR A 87 -10.25 7.94 -16.87
N LEU A 88 -9.26 7.96 -15.98
CA LEU A 88 -8.93 9.12 -15.16
C LEU A 88 -7.49 9.58 -15.44
N PRO A 89 -7.28 10.82 -15.90
CA PRO A 89 -5.95 11.41 -15.89
C PRO A 89 -5.48 11.65 -14.44
N LEU A 90 -4.20 11.47 -14.18
CA LEU A 90 -3.58 11.76 -12.90
C LEU A 90 -2.83 13.10 -12.95
N HIS A 91 -2.77 13.76 -11.80
CA HIS A 91 -1.99 14.99 -11.61
C HIS A 91 -0.70 14.71 -10.86
N PHE A 92 0.42 15.26 -11.34
CA PHE A 92 1.71 15.10 -10.67
C PHE A 92 1.82 16.01 -9.45
N ILE A 93 2.10 15.42 -8.29
CA ILE A 93 2.32 16.09 -7.02
C ILE A 93 3.82 16.21 -6.79
N THR A 94 4.39 17.35 -7.16
CA THR A 94 5.86 17.58 -7.15
C THR A 94 6.49 17.37 -5.78
N SER A 95 5.84 17.81 -4.69
CA SER A 95 6.37 17.66 -3.32
C SER A 95 6.52 16.21 -2.88
N ALA A 96 5.74 15.30 -3.45
CA ALA A 96 5.74 13.88 -3.12
C ALA A 96 6.37 12.99 -4.22
N GLY A 97 6.67 13.57 -5.40
CA GLY A 97 7.20 12.84 -6.55
C GLY A 97 6.28 11.72 -7.04
N VAL A 98 4.96 11.92 -6.96
CA VAL A 98 3.96 10.92 -7.35
C VAL A 98 2.85 11.54 -8.21
N TRP A 99 2.29 10.73 -9.09
CA TRP A 99 1.03 11.01 -9.78
C TRP A 99 -0.13 10.63 -8.87
N GLN A 100 -1.18 11.44 -8.83
CA GLN A 100 -2.33 11.23 -7.97
C GLN A 100 -3.65 11.56 -8.67
N THR A 101 -4.67 10.75 -8.41
CA THR A 101 -6.06 11.10 -8.69
C THR A 101 -6.98 10.50 -7.64
N ARG A 102 -8.21 10.99 -7.58
CA ARG A 102 -9.30 10.39 -6.78
C ARG A 102 -10.28 9.75 -7.72
N PHE A 103 -10.97 8.71 -7.26
CA PHE A 103 -12.00 8.06 -8.05
C PHE A 103 -13.13 7.61 -7.16
N LEU A 104 -14.33 7.51 -7.71
CA LEU A 104 -15.46 6.96 -6.98
C LEU A 104 -15.45 5.43 -7.12
N ALA A 105 -15.11 4.72 -6.06
CA ALA A 105 -15.36 3.29 -5.94
C ALA A 105 -16.85 3.09 -5.64
N PRO A 106 -17.67 2.58 -6.58
CA PRO A 106 -19.11 2.51 -6.39
C PRO A 106 -19.48 1.64 -5.18
N ALA A 107 -20.49 2.05 -4.41
CA ALA A 107 -20.91 1.33 -3.20
C ALA A 107 -21.44 -0.10 -3.48
N TRP A 108 -21.84 -0.38 -4.73
CA TRP A 108 -22.26 -1.72 -5.16
C TRP A 108 -21.10 -2.62 -5.55
N LEU A 109 -19.87 -2.10 -5.64
CA LEU A 109 -18.70 -2.86 -6.05
C LEU A 109 -18.37 -3.89 -4.95
N PRO A 110 -18.39 -5.20 -5.25
CA PRO A 110 -18.09 -6.21 -4.25
C PRO A 110 -16.66 -6.12 -3.74
N ASP A 111 -16.43 -6.51 -2.49
CA ASP A 111 -15.08 -6.70 -1.96
C ASP A 111 -14.32 -7.74 -2.79
N GLY A 112 -13.03 -7.50 -3.00
CA GLY A 112 -12.19 -8.40 -3.77
C GLY A 112 -11.06 -7.73 -4.52
N ALA A 113 -10.30 -8.56 -5.24
CA ALA A 113 -9.16 -8.13 -6.02
C ALA A 113 -9.58 -7.66 -7.42
N TYR A 114 -9.15 -6.46 -7.78
CA TYR A 114 -9.40 -5.82 -9.06
C TYR A 114 -8.09 -5.47 -9.77
N ARG A 115 -8.19 -5.17 -11.06
CA ARG A 115 -7.07 -4.76 -11.90
C ARG A 115 -7.39 -3.44 -12.59
N CYS A 116 -6.46 -2.50 -12.59
CA CYS A 116 -6.51 -1.29 -13.39
C CYS A 116 -5.37 -1.28 -14.40
N ARG A 117 -5.61 -0.68 -15.57
CA ARG A 117 -4.57 -0.44 -16.57
C ARG A 117 -4.02 0.97 -16.38
N ILE A 118 -2.70 1.09 -16.32
CA ILE A 118 -2.00 2.36 -16.22
C ILE A 118 -1.36 2.65 -17.57
N LEU A 119 -1.78 3.75 -18.18
CA LEU A 119 -1.22 4.29 -19.41
C LEU A 119 -0.21 5.39 -19.03
N LEU A 120 1.02 5.25 -19.49
CA LEU A 120 2.12 6.17 -19.22
C LEU A 120 2.59 6.77 -20.54
N THR A 121 2.83 8.09 -20.57
CA THR A 121 3.39 8.77 -21.75
C THR A 121 4.66 9.51 -21.37
N ASP A 122 5.75 9.30 -22.11
CA ASP A 122 7.03 9.98 -21.88
C ASP A 122 7.14 11.33 -22.61
N ARG A 123 8.27 12.02 -22.43
CA ARG A 123 8.57 13.31 -23.10
C ARG A 123 8.62 13.22 -24.63
N GLU A 124 8.86 12.04 -25.19
CA GLU A 124 8.89 11.81 -26.64
C GLU A 124 7.53 11.36 -27.19
N GLY A 125 6.49 11.36 -26.35
CA GLY A 125 5.13 10.94 -26.72
C GLY A 125 4.95 9.43 -26.84
N ARG A 126 5.91 8.62 -26.37
CA ARG A 126 5.79 7.15 -26.39
C ARG A 126 4.86 6.70 -25.28
N ALA A 127 3.91 5.84 -25.63
CA ALA A 127 2.95 5.27 -24.71
C ALA A 127 3.40 3.90 -24.22
N TYR A 128 3.19 3.65 -22.93
CA TYR A 128 3.44 2.39 -22.24
C TYR A 128 2.19 2.00 -21.46
N GLN A 129 1.95 0.70 -21.31
CA GLN A 129 0.83 0.19 -20.53
C GLN A 129 1.33 -0.80 -19.48
N GLU A 130 0.85 -0.66 -18.26
CA GLU A 130 0.99 -1.65 -17.20
C GLU A 130 -0.35 -2.04 -16.61
N GLU A 131 -0.43 -3.24 -16.05
CA GLU A 131 -1.57 -3.68 -15.24
C GLU A 131 -1.16 -3.68 -13.77
N LYS A 132 -2.03 -3.15 -12.90
CA LYS A 132 -1.82 -3.13 -11.45
C LYS A 132 -3.04 -3.68 -10.74
N SER A 133 -2.78 -4.44 -9.68
CA SER A 133 -3.83 -4.98 -8.82
C SER A 133 -4.02 -4.13 -7.56
N PHE A 134 -5.28 -4.00 -7.16
CA PHE A 134 -5.71 -3.45 -5.88
C PHE A 134 -6.87 -4.28 -5.33
N VAL A 135 -7.17 -4.12 -4.05
CA VAL A 135 -8.24 -4.83 -3.34
C VAL A 135 -9.22 -3.79 -2.81
N ILE A 136 -10.50 -4.03 -3.04
CA ILE A 136 -11.59 -3.31 -2.37
C ILE A 136 -11.96 -4.12 -1.14
N ASP A 137 -11.99 -3.46 0.01
CA ASP A 137 -12.33 -4.05 1.29
C ASP A 137 -13.15 -3.06 2.11
N SER A 138 -14.37 -3.46 2.45
CA SER A 138 -15.34 -2.65 3.18
C SER A 138 -15.56 -3.11 4.61
N HIS A 139 -14.87 -4.17 5.05
CA HIS A 139 -15.14 -4.80 6.34
C HIS A 139 -14.19 -4.30 7.42
N ALA A 140 -14.72 -3.63 8.45
CA ALA A 140 -13.94 -3.28 9.62
C ALA A 140 -13.57 -4.50 10.46
N PRO A 141 -12.36 -4.53 11.07
CA PRO A 141 -11.95 -5.64 11.93
C PRO A 141 -12.93 -5.90 13.07
N ARG A 142 -13.24 -7.15 13.38
CA ARG A 142 -14.02 -7.51 14.56
C ARG A 142 -13.12 -7.55 15.79
N LEU A 143 -13.65 -7.05 16.91
CA LEU A 143 -12.93 -6.97 18.18
C LEU A 143 -13.69 -7.65 19.30
N THR A 144 -12.95 -8.37 20.14
CA THR A 144 -13.45 -8.91 21.41
C THR A 144 -12.45 -8.59 22.51
N VAL A 145 -12.93 -8.00 23.61
CA VAL A 145 -12.10 -7.72 24.80
C VAL A 145 -12.28 -8.86 25.80
N ASN A 146 -11.18 -9.50 26.19
CA ASN A 146 -11.20 -10.70 27.03
C ASN A 146 -11.14 -10.29 28.52
N ALA A 147 -12.16 -9.54 28.98
CA ALA A 147 -12.47 -9.09 30.35
C ALA A 147 -11.45 -8.16 31.07
N MET A 148 -11.94 -7.09 31.72
CA MET A 148 -11.12 -6.24 32.63
C MET A 148 -11.94 -5.60 33.77
N PRO A 149 -12.24 -6.32 34.84
CA PRO A 149 -13.24 -5.85 35.79
C PRO A 149 -12.73 -4.80 36.78
N ARG A 150 -11.47 -4.86 37.25
CA ARG A 150 -10.96 -3.98 38.33
C ARG A 150 -9.45 -3.72 38.23
N VAL A 151 -9.01 -2.52 38.56
CA VAL A 151 -7.60 -2.12 38.63
C VAL A 151 -7.39 -1.05 39.70
N THR A 152 -6.21 -0.95 40.30
CA THR A 152 -5.92 0.09 41.31
C THR A 152 -5.34 1.33 40.65
N ALA A 153 -5.69 2.52 41.14
CA ALA A 153 -5.08 3.75 40.66
C ALA A 153 -3.53 3.72 40.81
N GLY A 154 -2.82 4.01 39.72
CA GLY A 154 -1.35 4.00 39.69
C GLY A 154 -0.72 2.65 39.34
N SER A 155 -1.51 1.58 39.22
CA SER A 155 -1.01 0.26 38.79
C SER A 155 -1.04 0.10 37.28
N GLU A 156 -0.43 -0.98 36.81
CA GLU A 156 -0.51 -1.41 35.43
C GLU A 156 -1.80 -2.20 35.19
N LEU A 157 -2.47 -1.90 34.07
CA LEU A 157 -3.64 -2.59 33.56
C LEU A 157 -3.20 -3.45 32.36
N PRO A 158 -3.07 -4.78 32.51
CA PRO A 158 -2.84 -5.66 31.37
C PRO A 158 -4.09 -5.70 30.49
N ILE A 159 -3.89 -5.49 29.20
CA ILE A 159 -4.93 -5.45 28.18
C ILE A 159 -4.80 -6.67 27.29
N ARG A 160 -5.90 -7.40 27.08
CA ARG A 160 -5.97 -8.56 26.18
C ARG A 160 -7.19 -8.44 25.28
N VAL A 161 -6.95 -8.48 23.97
CA VAL A 161 -7.96 -8.28 22.93
C VAL A 161 -7.71 -9.28 21.81
N THR A 162 -8.76 -9.94 21.33
CA THR A 162 -8.71 -10.66 20.04
C THR A 162 -9.26 -9.76 18.94
N ALA A 163 -8.58 -9.75 17.80
CA ALA A 163 -8.97 -9.00 16.62
C ALA A 163 -8.84 -9.90 15.38
N ASP A 164 -9.52 -9.55 14.30
CA ASP A 164 -9.37 -10.23 13.01
C ASP A 164 -7.91 -10.12 12.49
N GLY A 165 -7.50 -11.12 11.71
CA GLY A 165 -6.10 -11.30 11.29
C GLY A 165 -5.57 -10.25 10.30
N ASP A 166 -6.45 -9.45 9.72
CA ASP A 166 -6.17 -8.32 8.83
C ASP A 166 -5.99 -6.98 9.56
N THR A 167 -6.18 -6.96 10.88
CA THR A 167 -5.94 -5.78 11.72
C THR A 167 -4.47 -5.35 11.63
N THR A 168 -4.22 -4.12 11.18
CA THR A 168 -2.86 -3.56 11.06
C THR A 168 -2.47 -2.67 12.23
N ARG A 169 -3.45 -2.04 12.88
CA ARG A 169 -3.25 -1.19 14.04
C ARG A 169 -4.31 -1.49 15.09
N LEU A 170 -3.88 -1.70 16.32
CA LEU A 170 -4.75 -1.95 17.46
C LEU A 170 -4.26 -1.11 18.65
N THR A 171 -5.11 -0.24 19.16
CA THR A 171 -4.75 0.71 20.24
C THR A 171 -5.81 0.68 21.32
N ALA A 172 -5.37 0.75 22.58
CA ALA A 172 -6.25 0.90 23.73
C ALA A 172 -6.00 2.22 24.46
N LYS A 173 -7.07 2.84 24.96
CA LYS A 173 -7.04 4.13 25.63
C LYS A 173 -7.99 4.14 26.83
N LEU A 174 -7.50 4.62 27.96
CA LEU A 174 -8.26 4.88 29.17
C LEU A 174 -8.18 6.38 29.48
N TYR A 175 -9.21 6.95 30.10
CA TYR A 175 -9.20 8.36 30.51
C TYR A 175 -7.98 8.70 31.37
N GLY A 176 -7.29 9.79 31.01
CA GLY A 176 -6.10 10.28 31.70
C GLY A 176 -4.82 9.46 31.46
N ALA A 177 -4.90 8.28 30.84
CA ALA A 177 -3.74 7.46 30.51
C ALA A 177 -3.22 7.75 29.10
N ALA A 178 -1.92 7.54 28.88
CA ALA A 178 -1.37 7.48 27.53
C ALA A 178 -1.95 6.26 26.78
N PRO A 179 -2.29 6.39 25.48
CA PRO A 179 -2.75 5.26 24.69
C PRO A 179 -1.61 4.24 24.53
N VAL A 180 -1.97 2.95 24.46
CA VAL A 180 -1.02 1.85 24.27
C VAL A 180 -1.38 1.06 23.01
N THR A 181 -0.37 0.75 22.19
CA THR A 181 -0.52 -0.17 21.07
C THR A 181 -0.53 -1.61 21.58
N LEU A 182 -1.44 -2.42 21.06
CA LEU A 182 -1.54 -3.84 21.38
C LEU A 182 -0.87 -4.64 20.28
N THR A 183 -0.09 -5.65 20.66
CA THR A 183 0.66 -6.51 19.73
C THR A 183 0.31 -7.97 19.95
N TRP A 184 0.27 -8.75 18.86
CA TRP A 184 0.01 -10.18 18.94
C TRP A 184 1.02 -10.90 19.83
N SER A 185 0.52 -11.73 20.74
CA SER A 185 1.29 -12.69 21.53
C SER A 185 0.82 -14.11 21.19
N SER A 186 1.75 -14.95 20.74
CA SER A 186 1.49 -16.37 20.44
C SER A 186 1.15 -17.18 21.70
N GLU A 187 1.80 -16.88 22.82
CA GLU A 187 1.53 -17.49 24.13
C GLU A 187 0.11 -17.17 24.61
N ALA A 188 -0.27 -15.89 24.56
CA ALA A 188 -1.60 -15.45 24.96
C ALA A 188 -2.67 -15.71 23.88
N LYS A 189 -2.29 -16.15 22.67
CA LYS A 189 -3.21 -16.29 21.51
C LYS A 189 -4.14 -15.07 21.35
N ALA A 190 -3.60 -13.88 21.59
CA ALA A 190 -4.34 -12.63 21.62
C ALA A 190 -3.38 -11.44 21.45
N ASN A 191 -3.92 -10.28 21.11
CA ASN A 191 -3.18 -9.03 21.18
C ASN A 191 -3.12 -8.55 22.62
N VAL A 192 -1.91 -8.23 23.07
CA VAL A 192 -1.63 -7.83 24.45
C VAL A 192 -0.92 -6.49 24.50
N GLY A 193 -1.09 -5.78 25.61
CA GLY A 193 -0.37 -4.55 25.93
C GLY A 193 -0.64 -4.15 27.37
N THR A 194 0.13 -3.19 27.88
CA THR A 194 0.01 -2.77 29.28
C THR A 194 -0.23 -1.28 29.36
N LEU A 195 -1.34 -0.88 29.96
CA LEU A 195 -1.71 0.51 30.14
C LEU A 195 -1.43 0.94 31.57
N ARG A 196 -0.70 2.03 31.77
CA ARG A 196 -0.45 2.58 33.11
C ARG A 196 -1.64 3.45 33.55
N VAL A 197 -2.34 3.02 34.59
CA VAL A 197 -3.48 3.76 35.15
C VAL A 197 -2.94 4.97 35.94
N PRO A 198 -3.38 6.21 35.66
CA PRO A 198 -2.96 7.37 36.43
C PRO A 198 -3.19 7.21 37.94
N ALA A 199 -2.17 7.55 38.74
CA ALA A 199 -2.23 7.42 40.20
C ALA A 199 -3.25 8.35 40.89
N GLY A 200 -3.60 9.46 40.23
CA GLY A 200 -4.58 10.43 40.73
C GLY A 200 -6.03 10.15 40.33
N LEU A 201 -6.31 9.03 39.64
CA LEU A 201 -7.69 8.67 39.31
C LEU A 201 -8.47 8.31 40.57
N SER A 202 -9.62 8.95 40.75
CA SER A 202 -10.55 8.62 41.82
C SER A 202 -11.19 7.25 41.56
N ALA A 203 -11.59 6.56 42.63
CA ALA A 203 -12.33 5.31 42.51
C ALA A 203 -13.61 5.52 41.68
N GLY A 204 -13.89 4.63 40.73
CA GLY A 204 -15.03 4.76 39.84
C GLY A 204 -14.95 3.89 38.60
N SER A 205 -15.99 3.91 37.78
CA SER A 205 -16.02 3.18 36.50
C SER A 205 -15.53 4.08 35.37
N TYR A 206 -14.51 3.64 34.63
CA TYR A 206 -13.94 4.38 33.51
C TYR A 206 -14.08 3.59 32.22
N ARG A 207 -14.30 4.29 31.10
CA ARG A 207 -14.36 3.66 29.76
C ARG A 207 -12.95 3.39 29.26
N LEU A 208 -12.66 2.11 29.00
CA LEU A 208 -11.54 1.69 28.18
C LEU A 208 -12.04 1.55 26.74
N THR A 209 -11.45 2.31 25.85
CA THR A 209 -11.72 2.29 24.42
C THR A 209 -10.63 1.51 23.71
N VAL A 210 -11.00 0.49 22.93
CA VAL A 210 -10.09 -0.22 22.04
C VAL A 210 -10.50 0.07 20.60
N THR A 211 -9.56 0.56 19.80
CA THR A 211 -9.75 0.93 18.39
C THR A 211 -8.85 0.06 17.51
N ALA A 212 -9.42 -0.48 16.44
CA ALA A 212 -8.71 -1.24 15.43
C ALA A 212 -8.84 -0.58 14.06
N GLU A 213 -7.82 -0.79 13.23
CA GLU A 213 -7.75 -0.37 11.84
C GLU A 213 -7.07 -1.45 11.00
N ASP A 214 -7.60 -1.73 9.81
CA ASP A 214 -7.02 -2.66 8.84
C ASP A 214 -6.11 -1.96 7.80
N ALA A 215 -5.79 -2.64 6.68
CA ALA A 215 -4.98 -2.08 5.60
C ALA A 215 -5.78 -1.18 4.62
N ALA A 216 -7.10 -1.30 4.59
CA ALA A 216 -8.01 -0.46 3.81
C ALA A 216 -8.36 0.85 4.56
N HIS A 217 -7.95 0.95 5.82
CA HIS A 217 -8.35 1.97 6.81
C HIS A 217 -9.79 1.80 7.33
N ASN A 218 -10.39 0.60 7.25
CA ASN A 218 -11.63 0.32 7.96
C ASN A 218 -11.36 0.31 9.46
N GLN A 219 -12.22 0.98 10.21
CA GLN A 219 -12.06 1.15 11.64
C GLN A 219 -13.23 0.56 12.41
N SER A 220 -12.90 -0.06 13.54
CA SER A 220 -13.88 -0.49 14.52
C SER A 220 -13.44 -0.08 15.92
N GLN A 221 -14.41 0.03 16.82
CA GLN A 221 -14.16 0.37 18.21
C GLN A 221 -15.06 -0.46 19.11
N ILE A 222 -14.50 -0.89 20.23
CA ILE A 222 -15.26 -1.49 21.33
C ILE A 222 -14.92 -0.76 22.64
N GLU A 223 -15.93 -0.57 23.46
CA GLU A 223 -15.79 0.04 24.78
C GLU A 223 -16.11 -0.98 25.86
N THR A 224 -15.29 -0.98 26.91
CA THR A 224 -15.55 -1.77 28.11
C THR A 224 -15.36 -0.91 29.35
N LEU A 225 -16.08 -1.24 30.41
CA LEU A 225 -15.96 -0.55 31.69
C LEU A 225 -14.87 -1.20 32.52
N VAL A 226 -13.95 -0.37 33.01
CA VAL A 226 -12.90 -0.76 33.96
C VAL A 226 -13.19 -0.07 35.27
N GLN A 227 -13.34 -0.85 36.35
CA GLN A 227 -13.47 -0.27 37.68
C GLN A 227 -12.09 0.11 38.22
N VAL A 228 -11.84 1.39 38.42
CA VAL A 228 -10.65 1.86 39.14
C VAL A 228 -10.97 1.89 40.63
N LEU A 229 -10.13 1.24 41.41
CA LEU A 229 -10.16 1.27 42.87
C LEU A 229 -9.25 2.41 43.35
N GLY A 230 -9.69 3.10 44.39
CA GLY A 230 -8.84 4.05 45.11
C GLY A 230 -7.62 3.32 45.69
N ARG A 231 -6.55 4.08 45.93
CA ARG A 231 -5.39 3.59 46.66
C ARG A 231 -5.71 3.32 48.12
#